data_AF-A0A0Z8HB70-F1
#
_entry.id   AF-A0A0Z8HB70-F1
#
_cell.length_a   1.000
_cell.length_b   1.000
_cell.length_c   1.000
_cell.angle_alpha   90.00
_cell.angle_beta   90.00
_cell.angle_gamma   90.00
#
_symmetry.space_group_name_H-M   'P 1'
#
loop_
_entity.id
_entity.type
_entity.pdbx_description
1 polymer ?
#
loop_
_entity_poly.entity_id
_entity_poly.type
_entity_poly.pdbx_seq_one_letter_code
_entity_poly.pdbx_strand_id
1 'polypeptide(L)'
;MSRLLVYVHYNKYNDISNHVMYQLENIRPLFSKVLFISNSSISKKYVEKLLADDLIHHFIQRENNGYDFAAWKDGLEFEGLDNLDNYDSVTVMNDTCFGPLWDLSTYYEKYELDVSIDFWGMTNHAEVKGHNLYIAEHLQSYFISFKKRLVASSVFKEFWKSIVSHKDVQKVIDEYETQYTKIFTEAGFNYTAVLDTVPIHQNYFHRNFTIHYPQVLIDNKVPFIKIKTFDQSQHLSPYTISSIIKESNYPIKLIEEHMTGVTLPTPAYLIDRKVISPSNQTVQISKTVAVHLHTFYIDLLPEFLTTFKTAFSFAYDLFLTTDTEEKKLEIEEIVAKYDMQAEVIVTGKKGRDVVPMLKLKQKLSQYDYIGHFHTKKSPEYPHWVGDSWREELFDMLIKPANGILAEMSNNDSIGLVIADIPSFFRYTKIVDPWNENRFAEDMNSLWERMKLGRELDFTKMDTFIMSYGTFIWFKYDALKPLFELDIQDDEIPSEPLPQHTILHSIERILMYIAWANGYDYRISKANFYISPFVDNKVLNIRPDTLPNTYVNFDNIGGITGALKYIYRGPGSAIKYIIRTTIKRMKLKNNKKS
;
A
#
# COMPACT_ATOMS: atom_id res chain seq x y z
N MET A 1 17.66 38.14 -4.42
CA MET A 1 17.40 38.30 -2.98
C MET A 1 18.06 37.16 -2.24
N SER A 2 18.56 37.39 -1.03
CA SER A 2 19.08 36.33 -0.17
C SER A 2 17.93 35.75 0.65
N ARG A 3 17.55 34.49 0.36
CA ARG A 3 16.46 33.80 1.04
C ARG A 3 16.99 32.58 1.80
N LEU A 4 16.53 32.38 3.03
CA LEU A 4 16.78 31.18 3.83
C LEU A 4 15.54 30.28 3.80
N LEU A 5 15.74 28.98 3.56
CA LEU A 5 14.73 27.95 3.78
C LEU A 5 15.12 27.08 4.97
N VAL A 6 14.19 26.90 5.91
CA VAL A 6 14.26 25.89 6.97
C VAL A 6 13.20 24.83 6.68
N TYR A 7 13.64 23.70 6.14
CA TYR A 7 12.79 22.63 5.64
C TYR A 7 12.77 21.46 6.63
N VAL A 8 11.58 21.04 7.06
CA VAL A 8 11.40 19.93 7.98
C VAL A 8 10.85 18.71 7.25
N HIS A 9 11.51 17.58 7.44
CA HIS A 9 11.17 16.28 6.89
C HIS A 9 10.76 15.31 8.01
N TYR A 10 9.69 14.55 7.77
CA TYR A 10 9.32 13.41 8.60
C TYR A 10 8.71 12.27 7.80
N ASN A 11 9.27 11.09 8.02
CA ASN A 11 8.75 9.82 7.56
C ASN A 11 8.80 8.77 8.68
N LYS A 12 7.64 8.18 9.00
CA LYS A 12 7.52 7.16 10.07
C LYS A 12 8.33 5.88 9.82
N TYR A 13 8.77 5.65 8.58
CA TYR A 13 9.58 4.49 8.18
C TYR A 13 11.05 4.85 7.90
N ASN A 14 11.50 6.03 8.35
CA ASN A 14 12.89 6.50 8.23
C ASN A 14 13.43 6.60 6.79
N ASP A 15 12.54 6.82 5.83
CA ASP A 15 12.84 6.98 4.41
C ASP A 15 12.65 8.42 3.94
N ILE A 16 13.12 8.77 2.74
CA ILE A 16 12.80 10.04 2.07
C ILE A 16 11.95 9.72 0.84
N SER A 17 10.69 10.20 0.84
CA SER A 17 9.79 10.00 -0.29
C SER A 17 10.22 10.82 -1.51
N ASN A 18 10.00 10.28 -2.72
CA ASN A 18 10.36 10.96 -3.98
C ASN A 18 9.71 12.35 -4.14
N HIS A 19 8.53 12.59 -3.54
CA HIS A 19 7.91 13.93 -3.59
C HIS A 19 8.72 14.99 -2.83
N VAL A 20 9.49 14.60 -1.81
CA VAL A 20 10.40 15.49 -1.07
C VAL A 20 11.59 15.87 -1.94
N MET A 21 12.15 14.91 -2.67
CA MET A 21 13.21 15.18 -3.64
C MET A 21 12.73 16.16 -4.71
N TYR A 22 11.55 15.89 -5.29
CA TYR A 22 10.91 16.80 -6.26
C TYR A 22 10.67 18.19 -5.67
N GLN A 23 10.21 18.29 -4.41
CA GLN A 23 10.05 19.59 -3.74
C GLN A 23 11.36 20.34 -3.68
N LEU A 24 12.40 19.72 -3.12
CA LEU A 24 13.70 20.36 -2.98
C LEU A 24 14.27 20.81 -4.33
N GLU A 25 14.19 19.98 -5.37
CA GLU A 25 14.64 20.31 -6.72
C GLU A 25 13.95 21.57 -7.28
N ASN A 26 12.64 21.71 -7.05
CA ASN A 26 11.85 22.83 -7.59
C ASN A 26 11.91 24.09 -6.73
N ILE A 27 12.18 23.97 -5.43
CA ILE A 27 12.25 25.15 -4.53
C ILE A 27 13.68 25.65 -4.33
N ARG A 28 14.70 24.78 -4.39
CA ARG A 28 16.11 25.11 -4.16
C ARG A 28 16.61 26.33 -4.94
N PRO A 29 16.25 26.53 -6.24
CA PRO A 29 16.70 27.70 -7.00
C PRO A 29 16.25 29.05 -6.41
N LEU A 30 15.20 29.07 -5.58
CA LEU A 30 14.68 30.29 -4.97
C LEU A 30 15.47 30.73 -3.73
N PHE A 31 16.27 29.84 -3.14
CA PHE A 31 16.93 30.07 -1.86
C PHE A 31 18.44 30.14 -2.00
N SER A 32 19.05 31.11 -1.31
CA SER A 32 20.51 31.18 -1.18
C SER A 32 21.05 30.18 -0.15
N LYS A 33 20.20 29.71 0.76
CA LYS A 33 20.55 28.72 1.77
C LYS A 33 19.35 27.85 2.13
N VAL A 34 19.59 26.55 2.31
CA VAL A 34 18.60 25.53 2.67
C VAL A 34 19.14 24.73 3.84
N LEU A 35 18.46 24.82 4.98
CA LEU A 35 18.66 24.00 6.17
C LEU A 35 17.63 22.89 6.15
N PHE A 36 18.08 21.65 5.96
CA PHE A 36 17.21 20.49 5.95
C PHE A 36 17.27 19.79 7.30
N ILE A 37 16.11 19.59 7.91
CA ILE A 37 15.97 19.05 9.25
C ILE A 37 15.11 17.79 9.15
N SER A 38 15.66 16.65 9.54
CA SER A 38 14.91 15.39 9.57
C SER A 38 14.57 15.03 11.01
N ASN A 39 13.25 14.91 11.29
CA ASN A 39 12.72 14.28 12.50
C ASN A 39 12.70 12.74 12.37
N SER A 40 13.24 12.19 11.28
CA SER A 40 13.42 10.76 11.03
C SER A 40 14.88 10.35 11.07
N SER A 41 15.14 9.10 11.42
CA SER A 41 16.49 8.50 11.44
C SER A 41 16.91 8.05 10.05
N ILE A 42 17.19 9.00 9.15
CA ILE A 42 17.53 8.71 7.75
C ILE A 42 18.98 8.24 7.59
N SER A 43 19.24 7.43 6.55
CA SER A 43 20.59 6.93 6.27
C SER A 43 21.53 8.04 5.79
N LYS A 44 22.84 7.89 6.06
CA LYS A 44 23.88 8.81 5.56
C LYS A 44 23.88 8.93 4.04
N LYS A 45 23.56 7.84 3.32
CA LYS A 45 23.47 7.82 1.85
C LYS A 45 22.47 8.84 1.31
N TYR A 46 21.34 9.02 1.99
CA TYR A 46 20.36 10.04 1.59
C TYR A 46 20.91 11.45 1.78
N VAL A 47 21.56 11.71 2.91
CA VAL A 47 22.15 13.02 3.21
C VAL A 47 23.27 13.35 2.22
N GLU A 48 24.15 12.39 1.93
CA GLU A 48 25.21 12.52 0.95
C GLU A 48 24.65 12.84 -0.44
N LYS A 49 23.56 12.18 -0.86
CA LYS A 49 22.88 12.48 -2.12
C LYS A 49 22.30 13.90 -2.15
N LEU A 50 21.60 14.32 -1.10
CA LEU A 50 21.01 15.67 -1.00
C LEU A 50 22.09 16.78 -1.10
N LEU A 51 23.25 16.56 -0.47
CA LEU A 51 24.38 17.49 -0.53
C LEU A 51 25.07 17.47 -1.90
N ALA A 52 25.28 16.28 -2.48
CA ALA A 52 25.94 16.12 -3.77
C ALA A 52 25.11 16.72 -4.93
N ASP A 53 23.79 16.63 -4.84
CA ASP A 53 22.85 17.19 -5.82
C ASP A 53 22.60 18.71 -5.57
N ASP A 54 23.33 19.35 -4.63
CA ASP A 54 23.16 20.76 -4.19
C ASP A 54 21.72 21.11 -3.78
N LEU A 55 20.95 20.14 -3.27
CA LEU A 55 19.57 20.35 -2.85
C LEU A 55 19.49 20.99 -1.45
N ILE A 56 20.50 20.78 -0.62
CA ILE A 56 20.58 21.30 0.75
C ILE A 56 21.99 21.85 1.03
N HIS A 57 22.11 22.79 1.98
CA HIS A 57 23.41 23.34 2.40
C HIS A 57 23.84 22.78 3.76
N HIS A 58 22.88 22.54 4.65
CA HIS A 58 23.14 21.92 5.95
C HIS A 58 22.06 20.90 6.28
N PHE A 59 22.47 19.92 7.07
CA PHE A 59 21.63 18.83 7.54
C PHE A 59 21.61 18.77 9.06
N ILE A 60 20.42 18.67 9.65
CA ILE A 60 20.21 18.44 11.08
C ILE A 60 19.33 17.20 11.22
N GLN A 61 19.78 16.21 11.99
CA GLN A 61 18.94 15.07 12.39
C GLN A 61 18.58 15.21 13.86
N ARG A 62 17.30 15.04 14.17
CA ARG A 62 16.78 15.13 15.54
C ARG A 62 15.70 14.10 15.80
N GLU A 63 15.40 13.86 17.07
CA GLU A 63 14.24 13.09 17.48
C GLU A 63 12.94 13.84 17.13
N ASN A 64 11.87 13.10 16.82
CA ASN A 64 10.56 13.69 16.53
C ASN A 64 9.83 14.18 17.79
N ASN A 65 10.42 15.14 18.51
CA ASN A 65 9.86 15.79 19.68
C ASN A 65 9.64 17.29 19.41
N GLY A 66 8.50 17.82 19.84
CA GLY A 66 8.08 19.20 19.51
C GLY A 66 7.71 19.43 18.04
N TYR A 67 7.72 18.36 17.22
CA TYR A 67 7.31 18.34 15.82
C TYR A 67 7.95 19.47 14.99
N ASP A 68 7.20 20.04 14.04
CA ASP A 68 7.72 20.98 13.05
C ASP A 68 8.19 22.30 13.69
N PHE A 69 7.47 22.84 14.67
CA PHE A 69 7.83 24.11 15.31
C PHE A 69 9.15 24.04 16.08
N ALA A 70 9.39 22.95 16.82
CA ALA A 70 10.67 22.77 17.49
C ALA A 70 11.80 22.48 16.49
N ALA A 71 11.52 21.77 15.39
CA ALA A 71 12.50 21.53 14.35
C ALA A 71 12.89 22.84 13.63
N TRP A 72 11.93 23.68 13.24
CA TRP A 72 12.21 25.00 12.67
C TRP A 72 12.98 25.88 13.64
N LYS A 73 12.63 25.88 14.93
CA LYS A 73 13.41 26.58 15.96
C LYS A 73 14.87 26.14 15.95
N ASP A 74 15.13 24.84 16.04
CA ASP A 74 16.50 24.30 16.06
C ASP A 74 17.29 24.72 14.80
N GLY A 75 16.62 24.76 13.64
CA GLY A 75 17.19 25.28 12.40
C GLY A 75 17.54 26.77 12.43
N LEU A 76 16.63 27.59 12.95
CA LEU A 76 16.83 29.04 13.08
C LEU A 76 17.91 29.36 14.13
N GLU A 77 18.00 28.58 15.21
CA GLU A 77 19.06 28.69 16.21
C GLU A 77 20.42 28.23 15.67
N PHE A 78 20.44 27.18 14.84
CA PHE A 78 21.64 26.73 14.14
C PHE A 78 22.20 27.79 13.20
N GLU A 79 21.33 28.49 12.45
CA GLU A 79 21.75 29.65 11.65
C GLU A 79 22.28 30.80 12.52
N GLY A 80 21.73 30.93 13.72
CA GLY A 80 21.92 32.03 14.64
C GLY A 80 20.84 33.10 14.45
N LEU A 81 20.02 33.33 15.48
CA LEU A 81 18.88 34.25 15.40
C LEU A 81 19.26 35.69 15.01
N ASP A 82 20.47 36.14 15.35
CA ASP A 82 20.97 37.45 14.94
C ASP A 82 21.51 37.46 13.51
N ASN A 83 21.96 36.31 13.00
CA ASN A 83 22.38 36.19 11.60
C ASN A 83 21.19 36.23 10.64
N LEU A 84 19.97 35.97 11.13
CA LEU A 84 18.75 36.02 10.32
C LEU A 84 18.51 37.41 9.70
N ASP A 85 19.01 38.47 10.33
CA ASP A 85 18.87 39.87 9.88
C ASP A 85 19.57 40.11 8.52
N ASN A 86 20.47 39.21 8.10
CA ASN A 86 21.17 39.26 6.82
C ASN A 86 20.32 38.79 5.63
N TYR A 87 19.25 38.04 5.89
CA TYR A 87 18.37 37.54 4.83
C TYR A 87 17.29 38.57 4.48
N ASP A 88 16.88 38.60 3.21
CA ASP A 88 15.73 39.38 2.73
C ASP A 88 14.42 38.71 3.14
N SER A 89 14.42 37.37 3.23
CA SER A 89 13.32 36.57 3.75
C SER A 89 13.78 35.24 4.34
N VAL A 90 13.03 34.75 5.31
CA VAL A 90 13.20 33.44 5.95
C VAL A 90 11.91 32.65 5.76
N THR A 91 12.00 31.47 5.17
CA THR A 91 10.85 30.57 4.95
C THR A 91 10.99 29.33 5.82
N VAL A 92 9.91 28.95 6.49
CA VAL A 92 9.75 27.67 7.18
C VAL A 92 8.75 26.82 6.41
N MET A 93 9.08 25.55 6.16
CA MET A 93 8.24 24.62 5.42
C MET A 93 8.40 23.20 5.98
N ASN A 94 7.37 22.38 5.85
CA ASN A 94 7.48 20.94 6.07
C ASN A 94 7.00 20.13 4.86
N ASP A 95 7.33 18.84 4.85
CA ASP A 95 7.08 17.91 3.75
C ASP A 95 5.66 17.30 3.71
N THR A 96 4.74 17.78 4.55
CA THR A 96 3.41 17.17 4.70
C THR A 96 2.40 17.54 3.60
N CYS A 97 2.89 18.06 2.49
CA CYS A 97 2.14 18.37 1.27
C CYS A 97 2.84 17.79 0.03
N PHE A 98 2.11 17.65 -1.06
CA PHE A 98 2.63 17.46 -2.41
C PHE A 98 2.71 18.79 -3.14
N GLY A 99 3.71 18.94 -4.00
CA GLY A 99 3.95 20.15 -4.77
C GLY A 99 5.44 20.42 -4.96
N PRO A 100 5.84 21.61 -5.43
CA PRO A 100 4.93 22.63 -5.94
C PRO A 100 4.23 22.18 -7.23
N LEU A 101 2.93 22.45 -7.37
CA LEU A 101 2.14 22.19 -8.58
C LEU A 101 2.39 23.25 -9.68
N TRP A 102 2.78 24.45 -9.27
CA TRP A 102 3.08 25.61 -10.14
C TRP A 102 4.35 26.30 -9.66
N ASP A 103 5.01 27.05 -10.55
CA ASP A 103 6.28 27.73 -10.25
C ASP A 103 6.13 28.75 -9.11
N LEU A 104 6.87 28.53 -8.03
CA LEU A 104 6.89 29.37 -6.84
C LEU A 104 7.56 30.73 -7.06
N SER A 105 8.37 30.91 -8.10
CA SER A 105 9.08 32.17 -8.39
C SER A 105 8.10 33.35 -8.45
N THR A 106 6.98 33.16 -9.16
CA THR A 106 5.93 34.17 -9.34
C THR A 106 5.24 34.60 -8.05
N TYR A 107 5.12 33.67 -7.07
CA TYR A 107 4.52 33.97 -5.77
C TYR A 107 5.50 34.77 -4.91
N TYR A 108 6.79 34.38 -4.89
CA TYR A 108 7.81 35.15 -4.19
C TYR A 108 7.91 36.57 -4.75
N GLU A 109 8.02 36.73 -6.07
CA GLU A 109 8.09 38.04 -6.71
C GLU A 109 6.88 38.91 -6.34
N LYS A 110 5.66 38.36 -6.41
CA LYS A 110 4.43 39.05 -6.03
C LYS A 110 4.48 39.59 -4.59
N TYR A 111 4.80 38.73 -3.61
CA TYR A 111 4.74 39.11 -2.20
C TYR A 111 5.97 39.90 -1.70
N GLU A 112 7.10 39.77 -2.41
CA GLU A 112 8.28 40.60 -2.15
C GLU A 112 8.05 42.05 -2.58
N LEU A 113 7.42 42.26 -3.73
CA LEU A 113 7.08 43.59 -4.25
C LEU A 113 6.02 44.32 -3.41
N ASP A 114 5.13 43.59 -2.74
CA ASP A 114 4.10 44.19 -1.89
C ASP A 114 4.67 44.61 -0.52
N VAL A 115 4.98 45.90 -0.40
CA VAL A 115 5.52 46.51 0.82
C VAL A 115 4.54 46.53 1.99
N SER A 116 3.24 46.31 1.74
CA SER A 116 2.22 46.30 2.79
C SER A 116 2.21 45.01 3.59
N ILE A 117 2.85 43.96 3.09
CA ILE A 117 2.90 42.61 3.67
C ILE A 117 4.28 42.35 4.30
N ASP A 118 4.29 41.73 5.47
CA ASP A 118 5.48 41.33 6.22
C ASP A 118 5.71 39.82 6.26
N PHE A 119 4.64 39.02 6.14
CA PHE A 119 4.75 37.58 6.02
C PHE A 119 3.57 36.99 5.27
N TRP A 120 3.76 35.84 4.65
CA TRP A 120 2.71 35.19 3.87
C TRP A 120 2.80 33.67 3.95
N GLY A 121 1.68 33.00 3.69
CA GLY A 121 1.60 31.55 3.62
C GLY A 121 0.65 31.09 2.51
N MET A 122 0.39 29.79 2.44
CA MET A 122 -0.39 29.21 1.34
C MET A 122 -1.90 29.35 1.55
N THR A 123 -2.37 29.08 2.77
CA THR A 123 -3.78 29.20 3.17
C THR A 123 -3.86 29.70 4.60
N ASN A 124 -4.88 30.47 4.95
CA ASN A 124 -5.25 30.78 6.33
C ASN A 124 -6.48 29.98 6.78
N HIS A 125 -6.68 29.94 8.09
CA HIS A 125 -7.83 29.38 8.76
C HIS A 125 -8.59 30.51 9.46
N ALA A 126 -9.85 30.72 9.07
CA ALA A 126 -10.70 31.74 9.67
C ALA A 126 -10.97 31.48 11.17
N GLU A 127 -11.12 32.54 11.95
CA GLU A 127 -11.40 32.47 13.39
C GLU A 127 -12.59 31.54 13.72
N VAL A 128 -12.46 30.71 14.77
CA VAL A 128 -13.56 29.91 15.34
C VAL A 128 -13.90 30.43 16.72
N LYS A 129 -15.17 30.80 16.90
CA LYS A 129 -15.76 31.16 18.20
C LYS A 129 -16.86 30.15 18.53
N GLY A 130 -16.49 29.05 19.20
CA GLY A 130 -17.40 28.05 19.74
C GLY A 130 -17.57 28.18 21.25
N HIS A 131 -18.61 27.54 21.82
CA HIS A 131 -18.93 27.64 23.26
C HIS A 131 -17.76 27.23 24.18
N ASN A 132 -16.93 26.27 23.78
CA ASN A 132 -15.75 25.79 24.52
C ASN A 132 -14.48 25.71 23.65
N LEU A 133 -14.48 26.32 22.46
CA LEU A 133 -13.37 26.24 21.51
C LEU A 133 -13.15 27.61 20.88
N TYR A 134 -11.98 28.18 21.14
CA TYR A 134 -11.53 29.40 20.47
C TYR A 134 -10.27 29.09 19.68
N ILE A 135 -10.33 29.32 18.36
CA ILE A 135 -9.17 29.22 17.47
C ILE A 135 -9.04 30.57 16.80
N ALA A 136 -7.94 31.28 17.07
CA ALA A 136 -7.68 32.56 16.43
C ALA A 136 -7.48 32.36 14.92
N GLU A 137 -7.73 33.41 14.16
CA GLU A 137 -7.36 33.44 12.75
C GLU A 137 -5.84 33.29 12.59
N HIS A 138 -5.40 32.40 11.72
CA HIS A 138 -3.97 32.14 11.52
C HIS A 138 -3.66 31.57 10.14
N LEU A 139 -2.44 31.79 9.67
CA LEU A 139 -1.88 31.06 8.53
C LEU A 139 -1.64 29.59 8.91
N GLN A 140 -1.85 28.66 7.96
CA GLN A 140 -1.53 27.25 8.17
C GLN A 140 -0.01 27.04 8.08
N SER A 141 0.55 26.20 8.96
CA SER A 141 2.00 26.19 9.25
C SER A 141 2.89 25.51 8.21
N TYR A 142 2.32 24.81 7.23
CA TYR A 142 3.10 23.96 6.31
C TYR A 142 4.00 24.70 5.34
N PHE A 143 3.76 26.00 5.16
CA PHE A 143 4.63 26.91 4.43
C PHE A 143 4.35 28.33 4.91
N ILE A 144 5.37 29.01 5.44
CA ILE A 144 5.30 30.41 5.83
C ILE A 144 6.61 31.10 5.44
N SER A 145 6.52 32.24 4.76
CA SER A 145 7.65 33.09 4.43
C SER A 145 7.55 34.43 5.16
N PHE A 146 8.56 34.73 5.98
CA PHE A 146 8.71 35.96 6.75
C PHE A 146 9.68 36.91 6.04
N LYS A 147 9.29 38.17 5.83
CA LYS A 147 10.13 39.20 5.21
C LYS A 147 11.01 39.89 6.24
N LYS A 148 12.06 40.54 5.76
CA LYS A 148 13.09 41.20 6.55
C LYS A 148 12.58 42.05 7.72
N ARG A 149 11.50 42.84 7.53
CA ARG A 149 10.96 43.71 8.59
C ARG A 149 10.54 42.92 9.83
N LEU A 150 9.88 41.78 9.63
CA LEU A 150 9.49 40.89 10.72
C LEU A 150 10.69 40.08 11.22
N VAL A 151 11.50 39.52 10.33
CA VAL A 151 12.68 38.70 10.71
C VAL A 151 13.63 39.47 11.64
N ALA A 152 13.89 40.75 11.36
CA ALA A 152 14.77 41.60 12.14
C ALA A 152 14.15 42.13 13.46
N SER A 153 12.87 41.84 13.72
CA SER A 153 12.16 42.36 14.89
C SER A 153 12.46 41.53 16.15
N SER A 154 12.35 42.17 17.32
CA SER A 154 12.46 41.45 18.61
C SER A 154 11.34 40.44 18.78
N VAL A 155 10.10 40.76 18.37
CA VAL A 155 8.94 39.86 18.52
C VAL A 155 9.13 38.54 17.76
N PHE A 156 9.78 38.56 16.59
CA PHE A 156 10.11 37.35 15.86
C PHE A 156 11.13 36.49 16.61
N LYS A 157 12.22 37.11 17.08
CA LYS A 157 13.29 36.41 17.83
C LYS A 157 12.76 35.86 19.17
N GLU A 158 11.90 36.60 19.86
CA GLU A 158 11.27 36.19 21.12
C GLU A 158 10.28 35.04 20.91
N PHE A 159 9.46 35.09 19.86
CA PHE A 159 8.56 34.00 19.51
C PHE A 159 9.32 32.67 19.34
N TRP A 160 10.34 32.63 18.47
CA TRP A 160 11.10 31.39 18.24
C TRP A 160 11.84 30.90 19.49
N LYS A 161 12.38 31.81 20.31
CA LYS A 161 13.00 31.43 21.61
C LYS A 161 11.99 30.80 22.57
N SER A 162 10.74 31.26 22.55
CA SER A 162 9.68 30.81 23.45
C SER A 162 9.16 29.39 23.16
N ILE A 163 9.40 28.86 21.97
CA ILE A 163 8.93 27.51 21.59
C ILE A 163 9.60 26.46 22.47
N VAL A 164 8.76 25.63 23.11
CA VAL A 164 9.15 24.49 23.93
C VAL A 164 8.74 23.19 23.22
N SER A 165 9.58 22.16 23.32
CA SER A 165 9.24 20.85 22.76
C SER A 165 8.14 20.18 23.57
N HIS A 166 6.99 19.94 22.94
CA HIS A 166 5.90 19.13 23.48
C HIS A 166 5.80 17.79 22.74
N LYS A 167 5.43 16.74 23.47
CA LYS A 167 5.12 15.41 22.90
C LYS A 167 3.69 15.31 22.35
N ASP A 168 2.83 16.27 22.65
CA ASP A 168 1.45 16.31 22.21
C ASP A 168 1.31 17.26 21.00
N VAL A 169 0.89 16.72 19.85
CA VAL A 169 0.67 17.48 18.61
C VAL A 169 -0.38 18.57 18.82
N GLN A 170 -1.47 18.28 19.53
CA GLN A 170 -2.56 19.23 19.72
C GLN A 170 -2.08 20.42 20.54
N LYS A 171 -1.24 20.16 21.56
CA LYS A 171 -0.62 21.23 22.34
C LYS A 171 0.29 22.13 21.50
N VAL A 172 1.07 21.56 20.57
CA VAL A 172 1.88 22.34 19.62
C VAL A 172 1.00 23.21 18.72
N ILE A 173 -0.13 22.68 18.25
CA ILE A 173 -1.09 23.43 17.43
C ILE A 173 -1.71 24.58 18.23
N ASP A 174 -2.20 24.29 19.44
CA ASP A 174 -2.90 25.24 20.29
C ASP A 174 -1.99 26.37 20.79
N GLU A 175 -0.73 26.06 21.13
CA GLU A 175 0.21 27.05 21.68
C GLU A 175 0.97 27.82 20.58
N TYR A 176 1.25 27.21 19.42
CA TYR A 176 2.09 27.83 18.39
C TYR A 176 1.34 28.10 17.09
N GLU A 177 0.85 27.06 16.39
CA GLU A 177 0.24 27.22 15.06
C GLU A 177 -0.93 28.20 15.06
N THR A 178 -1.79 28.13 16.07
CA THR A 178 -2.96 29.00 16.14
C THR A 178 -2.65 30.39 16.69
N GLN A 179 -1.44 30.63 17.22
CA GLN A 179 -1.10 31.87 17.92
C GLN A 179 -0.13 32.77 17.15
N TYR A 180 0.83 32.23 16.37
CA TYR A 180 1.92 33.05 15.81
C TYR A 180 1.43 34.19 14.91
N THR A 181 0.38 33.95 14.10
CA THR A 181 -0.18 34.98 13.23
C THR A 181 -0.76 36.12 14.06
N LYS A 182 -1.50 35.78 15.12
CA LYS A 182 -2.06 36.75 16.07
C LYS A 182 -0.96 37.53 16.79
N ILE A 183 0.09 36.86 17.27
CA ILE A 183 1.23 37.50 17.96
C ILE A 183 1.87 38.56 17.06
N PHE A 184 2.13 38.24 15.79
CA PHE A 184 2.76 39.16 14.85
C PHE A 184 1.82 40.30 14.41
N THR A 185 0.52 40.02 14.23
CA THR A 185 -0.44 41.08 13.88
C THR A 185 -0.70 42.05 15.03
N GLU A 186 -0.77 41.56 16.28
CA GLU A 186 -0.85 42.42 17.47
C GLU A 186 0.41 43.29 17.65
N ALA A 187 1.57 42.81 17.16
CA ALA A 187 2.81 43.59 17.12
C ALA A 187 2.91 44.56 15.92
N GLY A 188 1.86 44.66 15.08
CA GLY A 188 1.78 45.62 13.97
C GLY A 188 2.34 45.12 12.63
N PHE A 189 2.49 43.81 12.45
CA PHE A 189 2.90 43.21 11.17
C PHE A 189 1.69 42.69 10.38
N ASN A 190 1.73 42.84 9.06
CA ASN A 190 0.64 42.43 8.19
C ASN A 190 0.95 41.11 7.51
N TYR A 191 -0.09 40.29 7.33
CA TYR A 191 0.03 38.99 6.68
C TYR A 191 -0.92 38.84 5.51
N THR A 192 -0.63 37.89 4.62
CA THR A 192 -1.58 37.43 3.61
C THR A 192 -1.44 35.93 3.33
N ALA A 193 -2.35 35.38 2.55
CA ALA A 193 -2.30 34.01 2.05
C ALA A 193 -2.38 33.96 0.52
N VAL A 194 -1.90 32.88 -0.10
CA VAL A 194 -2.18 32.59 -1.51
C VAL A 194 -3.68 32.43 -1.74
N LEU A 195 -4.33 31.66 -0.88
CA LEU A 195 -5.79 31.61 -0.77
C LEU A 195 -6.21 32.17 0.59
N ASP A 196 -6.79 33.37 0.58
CA ASP A 196 -7.44 33.95 1.75
C ASP A 196 -8.86 33.35 1.89
N THR A 197 -9.02 32.53 2.92
CA THR A 197 -10.25 31.81 3.23
C THR A 197 -11.19 32.61 4.12
N VAL A 198 -10.71 33.67 4.79
CA VAL A 198 -11.51 34.46 5.75
C VAL A 198 -12.77 35.05 5.11
N PRO A 199 -12.72 35.66 3.90
CA PRO A 199 -13.93 36.21 3.28
C PRO A 199 -14.91 35.14 2.78
N ILE A 200 -14.44 33.92 2.51
CA ILE A 200 -15.22 32.89 1.82
C ILE A 200 -15.68 31.74 2.72
N HIS A 201 -15.15 31.60 3.94
CA HIS A 201 -15.37 30.43 4.81
C HIS A 201 -16.84 30.16 5.11
N GLN A 202 -17.70 31.19 5.13
CA GLN A 202 -19.13 31.05 5.42
C GLN A 202 -19.89 30.26 4.35
N ASN A 203 -19.32 30.15 3.13
CA ASN A 203 -19.90 29.40 2.03
C ASN A 203 -19.59 27.89 2.10
N TYR A 204 -18.85 27.44 3.12
CA TYR A 204 -18.34 26.08 3.24
C TYR A 204 -18.63 25.48 4.62
N PHE A 205 -18.70 24.15 4.69
CA PHE A 205 -19.01 23.43 5.93
C PHE A 205 -17.83 23.35 6.90
N HIS A 206 -16.61 23.27 6.39
CA HIS A 206 -15.38 23.18 7.16
C HIS A 206 -14.55 24.47 7.01
N ARG A 207 -13.78 24.82 8.04
CA ARG A 207 -12.87 25.99 7.98
C ARG A 207 -11.45 25.63 7.54
N ASN A 208 -11.07 24.36 7.59
CA ASN A 208 -9.78 23.90 7.07
C ASN A 208 -9.91 23.57 5.57
N PHE A 209 -9.70 24.59 4.74
CA PHE A 209 -9.74 24.44 3.28
C PHE A 209 -8.63 23.52 2.75
N THR A 210 -7.47 23.56 3.40
CA THR A 210 -6.27 22.84 2.98
C THR A 210 -6.48 21.32 2.91
N ILE A 211 -7.35 20.77 3.77
CA ILE A 211 -7.66 19.34 3.80
C ILE A 211 -8.98 19.02 3.10
N HIS A 212 -10.02 19.84 3.30
CA HIS A 212 -11.38 19.49 2.90
C HIS A 212 -11.78 19.98 1.51
N TYR A 213 -11.09 20.99 0.96
CA TYR A 213 -11.47 21.64 -0.29
C TYR A 213 -10.31 21.73 -1.29
N PRO A 214 -9.68 20.60 -1.67
CA PRO A 214 -8.58 20.60 -2.64
C PRO A 214 -8.95 21.23 -3.99
N GLN A 215 -10.23 21.14 -4.41
CA GLN A 215 -10.69 21.80 -5.63
C GLN A 215 -10.55 23.32 -5.56
N VAL A 216 -10.91 23.94 -4.42
CA VAL A 216 -10.77 25.39 -4.22
C VAL A 216 -9.30 25.81 -4.23
N LEU A 217 -8.43 24.98 -3.64
CA LEU A 217 -6.97 25.19 -3.70
C LEU A 217 -6.47 25.17 -5.14
N ILE A 218 -6.90 24.18 -5.95
CA ILE A 218 -6.47 24.04 -7.34
C ILE A 218 -6.99 25.20 -8.20
N ASP A 219 -8.26 25.58 -8.05
CA ASP A 219 -8.88 26.68 -8.80
C ASP A 219 -8.20 28.04 -8.54
N ASN A 220 -7.68 28.22 -7.33
CA ASN A 220 -6.93 29.42 -6.93
C ASN A 220 -5.41 29.26 -7.08
N LYS A 221 -4.94 28.17 -7.71
CA LYS A 221 -3.53 27.85 -7.92
C LYS A 221 -2.70 27.90 -6.64
N VAL A 222 -3.17 27.29 -5.56
CA VAL A 222 -2.38 27.09 -4.33
C VAL A 222 -1.33 26.00 -4.59
N PRO A 223 -0.01 26.30 -4.62
CA PRO A 223 1.03 25.38 -5.11
C PRO A 223 1.15 24.03 -4.41
N PHE A 224 0.49 23.82 -3.29
CA PHE A 224 0.66 22.64 -2.46
C PHE A 224 -0.68 22.04 -2.05
N ILE A 225 -0.77 20.70 -2.11
CA ILE A 225 -1.93 19.92 -1.65
C ILE A 225 -1.50 19.06 -0.46
N LYS A 226 -2.21 19.11 0.66
CA LYS A 226 -1.85 18.32 1.86
C LYS A 226 -1.95 16.82 1.61
N ILE A 227 -1.00 16.05 2.13
CA ILE A 227 -1.02 14.57 2.10
C ILE A 227 -2.29 14.05 2.80
N LYS A 228 -2.65 14.64 3.96
CA LYS A 228 -3.86 14.30 4.72
C LYS A 228 -5.17 14.41 3.92
N THR A 229 -5.20 15.20 2.84
CA THR A 229 -6.36 15.26 1.91
C THR A 229 -6.69 13.88 1.38
N PHE A 230 -5.66 13.11 1.00
CA PHE A 230 -5.79 11.77 0.43
C PHE A 230 -6.12 10.72 1.49
N ASP A 231 -5.71 10.93 2.74
CA ASP A 231 -6.05 10.04 3.86
C ASP A 231 -7.48 10.21 4.36
N GLN A 232 -7.91 11.45 4.55
CA GLN A 232 -9.19 11.76 5.18
C GLN A 232 -10.35 11.80 4.19
N SER A 233 -10.07 12.06 2.91
CA SER A 233 -11.06 12.15 1.83
C SER A 233 -10.74 11.18 0.70
N GLN A 234 -10.48 9.91 1.05
CA GLN A 234 -10.15 8.85 0.09
C GLN A 234 -11.17 8.73 -1.07
N HIS A 235 -12.46 8.85 -0.76
CA HIS A 235 -13.52 8.77 -1.76
C HIS A 235 -13.53 9.96 -2.75
N LEU A 236 -12.93 11.10 -2.39
CA LEU A 236 -12.78 12.26 -3.27
C LEU A 236 -11.43 12.29 -4.01
N SER A 237 -10.46 11.51 -3.54
CA SER A 237 -9.09 11.49 -4.05
C SER A 237 -8.98 11.24 -5.57
N PRO A 238 -9.79 10.37 -6.21
CA PRO A 238 -9.75 10.23 -7.67
C PRO A 238 -10.02 11.54 -8.42
N TYR A 239 -10.94 12.37 -7.90
CA TYR A 239 -11.28 13.65 -8.51
C TYR A 239 -10.18 14.69 -8.26
N THR A 240 -9.61 14.73 -7.05
CA THR A 240 -8.44 15.58 -6.77
C THR A 240 -7.28 15.26 -7.69
N ILE A 241 -6.94 13.99 -7.87
CA ILE A 241 -5.87 13.58 -8.78
C ILE A 241 -6.20 13.99 -10.22
N SER A 242 -7.44 13.80 -10.67
CA SER A 242 -7.88 14.19 -12.01
C SER A 242 -7.75 15.70 -12.23
N SER A 243 -8.10 16.53 -11.24
CA SER A 243 -7.92 17.98 -11.29
C SER A 243 -6.44 18.36 -11.34
N ILE A 244 -5.55 17.70 -10.59
CA ILE A 244 -4.10 17.96 -10.65
C ILE A 244 -3.53 17.64 -12.04
N ILE A 245 -3.94 16.50 -12.63
CA ILE A 245 -3.53 16.12 -14.01
C ILE A 245 -3.95 17.17 -15.03
N LYS A 246 -5.16 17.72 -14.87
CA LYS A 246 -5.73 18.67 -15.82
C LYS A 246 -5.13 20.07 -15.69
N GLU A 247 -4.87 20.52 -14.47
CA GLU A 247 -4.56 21.92 -14.17
C GLU A 247 -3.06 22.16 -13.88
N SER A 248 -2.23 21.11 -13.84
CA SER A 248 -0.79 21.20 -13.55
C SER A 248 0.05 20.15 -14.28
N ASN A 249 1.39 20.29 -14.24
CA ASN A 249 2.35 19.30 -14.73
C ASN A 249 2.94 18.44 -13.59
N TYR A 250 2.33 18.45 -12.41
CA TYR A 250 2.85 17.73 -11.26
C TYR A 250 2.84 16.21 -11.50
N PRO A 251 3.96 15.48 -11.30
CA PRO A 251 4.00 14.04 -11.56
C PRO A 251 3.15 13.25 -10.55
N ILE A 252 1.97 12.80 -10.97
CA ILE A 252 1.02 12.06 -10.11
C ILE A 252 1.62 10.80 -9.49
N LYS A 253 2.58 10.17 -10.18
CA LYS A 253 3.31 9.01 -9.67
C LYS A 253 3.93 9.28 -8.28
N LEU A 254 4.32 10.52 -7.99
CA LEU A 254 4.86 10.90 -6.68
C LEU A 254 3.80 10.81 -5.56
N ILE A 255 2.54 11.11 -5.88
CA ILE A 255 1.40 10.91 -4.96
C ILE A 255 1.19 9.40 -4.76
N GLU A 256 1.10 8.65 -5.86
CA GLU A 256 0.84 7.21 -5.83
C GLU A 256 1.90 6.43 -5.05
N GLU A 257 3.18 6.74 -5.28
CA GLU A 257 4.32 6.12 -4.59
C GLU A 257 4.33 6.45 -3.10
N HIS A 258 4.16 7.73 -2.72
CA HIS A 258 4.13 8.12 -1.32
C HIS A 258 2.94 7.49 -0.59
N MET A 259 1.73 7.60 -1.15
CA MET A 259 0.52 7.08 -0.52
C MET A 259 0.59 5.56 -0.40
N THR A 260 1.12 4.86 -1.41
CA THR A 260 1.35 3.40 -1.34
C THR A 260 2.34 3.04 -0.24
N GLY A 261 3.45 3.77 -0.12
CA GLY A 261 4.52 3.42 0.82
C GLY A 261 4.18 3.75 2.28
N VAL A 262 3.46 4.85 2.53
CA VAL A 262 3.22 5.39 3.87
C VAL A 262 1.87 4.96 4.45
N THR A 263 0.86 4.74 3.63
CA THR A 263 -0.49 4.33 4.08
C THR A 263 -0.74 2.85 3.81
N LEU A 264 -1.93 2.35 4.13
CA LEU A 264 -2.30 0.99 3.77
C LEU A 264 -2.17 0.80 2.24
N PRO A 265 -1.78 -0.39 1.76
CA PRO A 265 -1.55 -0.60 0.34
C PRO A 265 -2.84 -0.76 -0.50
N THR A 266 -4.02 -0.88 0.14
CA THR A 266 -5.29 -1.23 -0.50
C THR A 266 -6.43 -0.18 -0.43
N PRO A 267 -6.20 1.14 -0.26
CA PRO A 267 -7.30 2.10 -0.27
C PRO A 267 -7.93 2.14 -1.67
N ALA A 268 -9.26 2.23 -1.74
CA ALA A 268 -10.01 2.05 -2.98
C ALA A 268 -9.52 2.94 -4.14
N TYR A 269 -9.12 4.18 -3.85
CA TYR A 269 -8.68 5.14 -4.87
C TYR A 269 -7.31 4.82 -5.50
N LEU A 270 -6.50 3.96 -4.87
CA LEU A 270 -5.21 3.52 -5.40
C LEU A 270 -5.31 2.22 -6.20
N ILE A 271 -6.35 1.40 -6.00
CA ILE A 271 -6.43 0.05 -6.57
C ILE A 271 -6.39 0.09 -8.10
N ASP A 272 -7.20 0.94 -8.74
CA ASP A 272 -7.23 1.08 -10.21
C ASP A 272 -5.87 1.53 -10.77
N ARG A 273 -5.11 2.32 -10.01
CA ARG A 273 -3.76 2.78 -10.37
C ARG A 273 -2.68 1.71 -10.22
N LYS A 274 -3.01 0.57 -9.59
CA LYS A 274 -2.14 -0.61 -9.48
C LYS A 274 -2.40 -1.64 -10.58
N VAL A 275 -3.43 -1.43 -11.41
CA VAL A 275 -3.76 -2.35 -12.51
C VAL A 275 -2.79 -2.12 -13.66
N ILE A 276 -2.16 -3.20 -14.13
CA ILE A 276 -1.31 -3.22 -15.33
C ILE A 276 -2.02 -3.98 -16.44
N SER A 277 -1.74 -3.59 -17.68
CA SER A 277 -2.10 -4.35 -18.87
C SER A 277 -0.81 -4.80 -19.54
N PRO A 278 -0.20 -5.90 -19.06
CA PRO A 278 1.14 -6.27 -19.49
C PRO A 278 1.15 -6.62 -20.98
N SER A 279 2.21 -6.21 -21.66
CA SER A 279 2.40 -6.52 -23.08
C SER A 279 2.65 -8.03 -23.28
N ASN A 280 2.06 -8.60 -24.34
CA ASN A 280 2.38 -9.96 -24.78
C ASN A 280 3.62 -10.01 -25.70
N GLN A 281 4.28 -8.88 -25.95
CA GLN A 281 5.48 -8.84 -26.78
C GLN A 281 6.64 -9.57 -26.12
N THR A 282 7.54 -10.08 -26.96
CA THR A 282 8.77 -10.72 -26.49
C THR A 282 9.68 -9.71 -25.82
N VAL A 283 10.36 -10.15 -24.77
CA VAL A 283 11.24 -9.30 -23.96
C VAL A 283 12.55 -10.02 -23.68
N GLN A 284 13.65 -9.27 -23.65
CA GLN A 284 14.93 -9.77 -23.19
C GLN A 284 15.08 -9.37 -21.72
N ILE A 285 15.07 -10.35 -20.82
CA ILE A 285 15.26 -10.15 -19.38
C ILE A 285 16.67 -10.62 -19.02
N SER A 286 17.49 -9.72 -18.48
CA SER A 286 18.86 -10.04 -18.01
C SER A 286 18.90 -10.65 -16.60
N LYS A 287 17.74 -10.69 -15.94
CA LYS A 287 17.54 -11.20 -14.59
C LYS A 287 17.27 -12.70 -14.60
N THR A 288 17.61 -13.36 -13.50
CA THR A 288 17.38 -14.80 -13.31
C THR A 288 15.91 -15.08 -12.97
N VAL A 289 15.30 -16.07 -13.63
CA VAL A 289 13.89 -16.39 -13.46
C VAL A 289 13.70 -17.85 -13.04
N ALA A 290 12.93 -18.08 -11.98
CA ALA A 290 12.44 -19.40 -11.60
C ALA A 290 10.93 -19.49 -11.86
N VAL A 291 10.50 -20.64 -12.37
CA VAL A 291 9.08 -20.98 -12.49
C VAL A 291 8.83 -22.19 -11.60
N HIS A 292 8.04 -22.00 -10.55
CA HIS A 292 7.58 -23.08 -9.68
C HIS A 292 6.14 -23.48 -10.04
N LEU A 293 5.93 -24.77 -10.29
CA LEU A 293 4.61 -25.35 -10.52
C LEU A 293 4.36 -26.52 -9.55
N HIS A 294 3.42 -26.35 -8.61
CA HIS A 294 2.96 -27.47 -7.80
C HIS A 294 2.03 -28.39 -8.60
N THR A 295 2.54 -29.56 -8.97
CA THR A 295 1.87 -30.54 -9.85
C THR A 295 1.24 -31.66 -9.03
N PHE A 296 0.04 -31.39 -8.52
CA PHE A 296 -0.82 -32.37 -7.85
C PHE A 296 -1.68 -33.20 -8.82
N TYR A 297 -2.24 -32.55 -9.85
CA TYR A 297 -3.03 -33.17 -10.93
C TYR A 297 -2.16 -33.27 -12.20
N ILE A 298 -1.53 -34.43 -12.38
CA ILE A 298 -0.56 -34.68 -13.46
C ILE A 298 -1.17 -34.47 -14.85
N ASP A 299 -2.46 -34.77 -15.02
CA ASP A 299 -3.11 -34.66 -16.33
C ASP A 299 -3.24 -33.22 -16.84
N LEU A 300 -3.07 -32.22 -15.97
CA LEU A 300 -3.00 -30.80 -16.36
C LEU A 300 -1.57 -30.35 -16.73
N LEU A 301 -0.52 -31.08 -16.33
CA LEU A 301 0.87 -30.70 -16.59
C LEU A 301 1.16 -30.43 -18.09
N PRO A 302 0.68 -31.24 -19.05
CA PRO A 302 0.82 -30.96 -20.49
C PRO A 302 0.40 -29.55 -20.91
N GLU A 303 -0.70 -29.03 -20.36
CA GLU A 303 -1.24 -27.72 -20.66
C GLU A 303 -0.30 -26.60 -20.17
N PHE A 304 0.21 -26.72 -18.95
CA PHE A 304 1.19 -25.79 -18.39
C PHE A 304 2.49 -25.77 -19.17
N LEU A 305 3.09 -26.95 -19.45
CA LEU A 305 4.35 -27.04 -20.19
C LEU A 305 4.22 -26.44 -21.60
N THR A 306 3.11 -26.73 -22.29
CA THR A 306 2.82 -26.13 -23.60
C THR A 306 2.72 -24.61 -23.52
N THR A 307 2.04 -24.11 -22.49
CA THR A 307 1.83 -22.66 -22.31
C THR A 307 3.15 -21.97 -21.94
N PHE A 308 3.95 -22.52 -21.04
CA PHE A 308 5.27 -21.98 -20.70
C PHE A 308 6.18 -21.91 -21.93
N LYS A 309 6.26 -23.02 -22.70
CA LYS A 309 7.10 -23.10 -23.91
C LYS A 309 6.68 -22.12 -25.00
N THR A 310 5.39 -21.81 -25.12
CA THR A 310 4.88 -20.90 -26.16
C THR A 310 4.81 -19.44 -25.71
N ALA A 311 4.52 -19.18 -24.44
CA ALA A 311 4.34 -17.83 -23.92
C ALA A 311 5.65 -17.20 -23.44
N PHE A 312 6.57 -17.95 -22.84
CA PHE A 312 7.78 -17.36 -22.23
C PHE A 312 8.87 -17.16 -23.29
N SER A 313 9.32 -15.92 -23.46
CA SER A 313 10.40 -15.57 -24.39
C SER A 313 11.76 -15.35 -23.71
N PHE A 314 11.83 -15.61 -22.40
CA PHE A 314 13.00 -15.48 -21.54
C PHE A 314 13.46 -16.85 -21.02
N ALA A 315 14.73 -16.95 -20.61
CA ALA A 315 15.25 -18.15 -19.97
C ALA A 315 14.73 -18.27 -18.54
N TYR A 316 14.42 -19.49 -18.10
CA TYR A 316 13.97 -19.78 -16.75
C TYR A 316 14.35 -21.19 -16.33
N ASP A 317 14.51 -21.38 -15.02
CA ASP A 317 14.65 -22.70 -14.40
C ASP A 317 13.28 -23.17 -13.88
N LEU A 318 12.92 -24.41 -14.20
CA LEU A 318 11.61 -24.99 -13.86
C LEU A 318 11.71 -25.91 -12.64
N PHE A 319 10.95 -25.59 -11.60
CA PHE A 319 10.82 -26.40 -10.39
C PHE A 319 9.40 -26.98 -10.30
N LEU A 320 9.28 -28.31 -10.30
CA LEU A 320 8.00 -28.99 -10.15
C LEU A 320 7.94 -29.65 -8.78
N THR A 321 6.86 -29.43 -8.03
CA THR A 321 6.64 -30.13 -6.75
C THR A 321 5.45 -31.07 -6.81
N THR A 322 5.52 -32.19 -6.08
CA THR A 322 4.41 -33.16 -6.00
C THR A 322 4.38 -33.87 -4.65
N ASP A 323 3.38 -34.73 -4.40
CA ASP A 323 3.15 -35.37 -3.10
C ASP A 323 3.74 -36.78 -2.95
N THR A 324 4.08 -37.48 -4.04
CA THR A 324 4.64 -38.85 -3.99
C THR A 324 5.77 -39.08 -4.99
N GLU A 325 6.66 -40.04 -4.70
CA GLU A 325 7.73 -40.47 -5.61
C GLU A 325 7.20 -41.11 -6.91
N GLU A 326 6.04 -41.78 -6.85
CA GLU A 326 5.39 -42.34 -8.05
C GLU A 326 5.01 -41.21 -9.02
N LYS A 327 4.36 -40.16 -8.53
CA LYS A 327 4.02 -38.99 -9.34
C LYS A 327 5.25 -38.27 -9.86
N LYS A 328 6.33 -38.22 -9.09
CA LYS A 328 7.60 -37.63 -9.53
C LYS A 328 8.09 -38.29 -10.82
N LEU A 329 8.12 -39.62 -10.88
CA LEU A 329 8.55 -40.36 -12.06
C LEU A 329 7.66 -40.07 -13.27
N GLU A 330 6.34 -40.06 -13.09
CA GLU A 330 5.39 -39.71 -14.17
C GLU A 330 5.59 -38.28 -14.68
N ILE A 331 5.83 -37.33 -13.77
CA ILE A 331 6.10 -35.93 -14.11
C ILE A 331 7.39 -35.81 -14.91
N GLU A 332 8.47 -36.50 -14.50
CA GLU A 332 9.75 -36.51 -15.22
C GLU A 332 9.59 -37.07 -16.65
N GLU A 333 8.81 -38.14 -16.83
CA GLU A 333 8.49 -38.67 -18.16
C GLU A 333 7.71 -37.67 -19.03
N ILE A 334 6.75 -36.96 -18.46
CA ILE A 334 5.98 -35.94 -19.19
C ILE A 334 6.90 -34.77 -19.58
N VAL A 335 7.70 -34.26 -18.65
CA VAL A 335 8.65 -33.16 -18.91
C VAL A 335 9.61 -33.53 -20.06
N ALA A 336 10.15 -34.75 -20.05
CA ALA A 336 11.02 -35.24 -21.12
C ALA A 336 10.31 -35.28 -22.49
N LYS A 337 9.03 -35.67 -22.55
CA LYS A 337 8.23 -35.67 -23.79
C LYS A 337 8.01 -34.27 -24.39
N TYR A 338 8.14 -33.21 -23.59
CA TYR A 338 8.01 -31.82 -24.03
C TYR A 338 9.35 -31.16 -24.37
N ASP A 339 10.46 -31.91 -24.33
CA ASP A 339 11.83 -31.42 -24.51
C ASP A 339 12.17 -30.27 -23.55
N MET A 340 11.73 -30.38 -22.30
CA MET A 340 11.98 -29.39 -21.25
C MET A 340 12.87 -29.99 -20.17
N GLN A 341 13.57 -29.13 -19.43
CA GLN A 341 14.31 -29.52 -18.23
C GLN A 341 13.59 -28.96 -17.01
N ALA A 342 13.41 -29.80 -15.99
CA ALA A 342 12.82 -29.40 -14.73
C ALA A 342 13.43 -30.21 -13.57
N GLU A 343 13.54 -29.60 -12.41
CA GLU A 343 13.83 -30.31 -11.17
C GLU A 343 12.50 -30.70 -10.49
N VAL A 344 12.29 -32.00 -10.26
CA VAL A 344 11.05 -32.52 -9.65
C VAL A 344 11.30 -32.93 -8.20
N ILE A 345 10.54 -32.35 -7.27
CA ILE A 345 10.76 -32.44 -5.82
C ILE A 345 9.50 -32.97 -5.12
N VAL A 346 9.64 -33.99 -4.27
CA VAL A 346 8.53 -34.51 -3.46
C VAL A 346 8.45 -33.74 -2.14
N THR A 347 7.33 -33.04 -1.92
CA THR A 347 7.11 -32.16 -0.75
C THR A 347 6.09 -32.71 0.24
N GLY A 348 5.43 -33.82 -0.13
CA GLY A 348 4.34 -34.44 0.63
C GLY A 348 2.98 -33.79 0.35
N LYS A 349 1.94 -34.34 0.98
CA LYS A 349 0.52 -34.00 0.69
C LYS A 349 -0.01 -32.78 1.47
N LYS A 350 0.68 -32.35 2.52
CA LYS A 350 0.20 -31.28 3.40
C LYS A 350 0.47 -29.90 2.80
N GLY A 351 -0.51 -29.01 2.94
CA GLY A 351 -0.33 -27.57 2.67
C GLY A 351 -0.59 -27.12 1.23
N ARG A 352 -1.15 -28.00 0.41
CA ARG A 352 -1.54 -27.75 -1.00
C ARG A 352 -0.41 -27.11 -1.80
N ASP A 353 -0.63 -26.00 -2.48
CA ASP A 353 0.33 -25.30 -3.32
C ASP A 353 1.29 -24.39 -2.55
N VAL A 354 0.83 -23.77 -1.46
CA VAL A 354 1.60 -22.80 -0.65
C VAL A 354 2.82 -23.46 0.01
N VAL A 355 2.62 -24.55 0.76
CA VAL A 355 3.71 -25.14 1.56
C VAL A 355 4.81 -25.76 0.70
N PRO A 356 4.52 -26.47 -0.41
CA PRO A 356 5.54 -26.89 -1.35
C PRO A 356 6.40 -25.74 -1.84
N MET A 357 5.83 -24.57 -2.17
CA MET A 357 6.62 -23.39 -2.53
C MET A 357 7.54 -22.96 -1.38
N LEU A 358 7.02 -22.86 -0.16
CA LEU A 358 7.82 -22.44 1.00
C LEU A 358 8.99 -23.40 1.28
N LYS A 359 8.82 -24.71 1.05
CA LYS A 359 9.90 -25.71 1.18
C LYS A 359 11.04 -25.49 0.17
N LEU A 360 10.81 -24.79 -0.93
CA LEU A 360 11.83 -24.47 -1.94
C LEU A 360 12.64 -23.20 -1.61
N LYS A 361 12.52 -22.65 -0.39
CA LYS A 361 13.24 -21.47 0.11
C LYS A 361 14.67 -21.31 -0.43
N GLN A 362 15.53 -22.31 -0.20
CA GLN A 362 16.96 -22.24 -0.55
C GLN A 362 17.23 -22.14 -2.06
N LYS A 363 16.31 -22.67 -2.88
CA LYS A 363 16.40 -22.64 -4.34
C LYS A 363 15.84 -21.31 -4.86
N LEU A 364 14.63 -20.97 -4.46
CA LEU A 364 13.95 -19.76 -4.93
C LEU A 364 14.66 -18.47 -4.50
N SER A 365 15.39 -18.47 -3.39
CA SER A 365 16.18 -17.32 -2.93
C SER A 365 17.34 -16.94 -3.85
N GLN A 366 17.65 -17.77 -4.86
CA GLN A 366 18.76 -17.53 -5.81
C GLN A 366 18.30 -16.76 -7.06
N TYR A 367 17.00 -16.48 -7.20
CA TYR A 367 16.41 -15.89 -8.39
C TYR A 367 15.90 -14.49 -8.13
N ASP A 368 16.00 -13.63 -9.15
CA ASP A 368 15.47 -12.27 -9.11
C ASP A 368 13.93 -12.27 -9.20
N TYR A 369 13.38 -13.12 -10.08
CA TYR A 369 11.94 -13.24 -10.31
C TYR A 369 11.47 -14.69 -10.17
N ILE A 370 10.38 -14.90 -9.45
CA ILE A 370 9.75 -16.21 -9.27
C ILE A 370 8.28 -16.15 -9.70
N GLY A 371 7.91 -17.05 -10.63
CA GLY A 371 6.52 -17.36 -10.93
C GLY A 371 6.07 -18.56 -10.10
N HIS A 372 4.96 -18.45 -9.38
CA HIS A 372 4.35 -19.56 -8.63
C HIS A 372 2.99 -19.91 -9.20
N PHE A 373 2.81 -21.19 -9.55
CA PHE A 373 1.60 -21.75 -10.13
C PHE A 373 1.31 -23.13 -9.54
N HIS A 374 0.11 -23.66 -9.81
CA HIS A 374 -0.24 -25.03 -9.43
C HIS A 374 -1.28 -25.65 -10.37
N THR A 375 -1.27 -26.98 -10.44
CA THR A 375 -2.33 -27.76 -11.07
C THR A 375 -3.43 -27.98 -10.04
N LYS A 376 -4.52 -27.20 -10.08
CA LYS A 376 -5.70 -27.42 -9.23
C LYS A 376 -6.93 -27.61 -10.07
N LYS A 377 -7.79 -28.52 -9.61
CA LYS A 377 -9.13 -28.76 -10.13
C LYS A 377 -10.14 -28.35 -9.08
N SER A 378 -11.33 -27.97 -9.53
CA SER A 378 -12.48 -27.67 -8.67
C SER A 378 -13.51 -28.81 -8.78
N PRO A 379 -13.25 -29.99 -8.17
CA PRO A 379 -14.12 -31.17 -8.34
C PRO A 379 -15.54 -30.98 -7.77
N GLU A 380 -15.75 -29.95 -6.95
CA GLU A 380 -17.05 -29.59 -6.37
C GLU A 380 -17.97 -28.89 -7.38
N TYR A 381 -17.42 -28.36 -8.47
CA TYR A 381 -18.15 -27.67 -9.53
C TYR A 381 -18.11 -28.46 -10.84
N PRO A 382 -19.05 -28.21 -11.78
CA PRO A 382 -18.93 -28.74 -13.13
C PRO A 382 -17.57 -28.38 -13.72
N HIS A 383 -16.92 -29.35 -14.38
CA HIS A 383 -15.59 -29.24 -14.99
C HIS A 383 -15.35 -27.89 -15.69
N TRP A 384 -16.29 -27.46 -16.54
CA TRP A 384 -16.17 -26.23 -17.33
C TRP A 384 -16.07 -24.95 -16.49
N VAL A 385 -16.63 -24.91 -15.26
CA VAL A 385 -16.49 -23.76 -14.35
C VAL A 385 -15.08 -23.73 -13.74
N GLY A 386 -14.58 -24.88 -13.31
CA GLY A 386 -13.21 -24.98 -12.76
C GLY A 386 -12.13 -24.69 -13.79
N ASP A 387 -12.36 -25.11 -15.04
CA ASP A 387 -11.45 -24.83 -16.15
C ASP A 387 -11.45 -23.37 -16.55
N SER A 388 -12.62 -22.73 -16.60
CA SER A 388 -12.74 -21.29 -16.87
C SER A 388 -11.88 -20.45 -15.92
N TRP A 389 -11.88 -20.76 -14.61
CA TRP A 389 -11.03 -20.03 -13.66
C TRP A 389 -9.53 -20.24 -13.98
N ARG A 390 -9.10 -21.48 -14.25
CA ARG A 390 -7.69 -21.76 -14.58
C ARG A 390 -7.27 -21.05 -15.87
N GLU A 391 -8.09 -21.10 -16.91
CA GLU A 391 -7.85 -20.40 -18.19
C GLU A 391 -7.70 -18.89 -17.99
N GLU A 392 -8.55 -18.28 -17.16
CA GLU A 392 -8.45 -16.84 -16.83
C GLU A 392 -7.16 -16.51 -16.07
N LEU A 393 -6.70 -17.37 -15.16
CA LEU A 393 -5.41 -17.19 -14.50
C LEU A 393 -4.23 -17.31 -15.49
N PHE A 394 -4.34 -18.19 -16.50
CA PHE A 394 -3.35 -18.27 -17.57
C PHE A 394 -3.31 -16.97 -18.36
N ASP A 395 -4.47 -16.44 -18.72
CA ASP A 395 -4.62 -15.19 -19.48
C ASP A 395 -4.09 -13.97 -18.72
N MET A 396 -4.17 -13.98 -17.38
CA MET A 396 -3.73 -12.86 -16.55
C MET A 396 -2.26 -12.97 -16.12
N LEU A 397 -1.69 -14.17 -15.94
CA LEU A 397 -0.35 -14.30 -15.32
C LEU A 397 0.66 -15.14 -16.09
N ILE A 398 0.23 -16.08 -16.93
CA ILE A 398 1.17 -16.94 -17.68
C ILE A 398 1.37 -16.39 -19.09
N LYS A 399 0.31 -16.24 -19.87
CA LYS A 399 0.40 -15.72 -21.25
C LYS A 399 1.07 -14.33 -21.32
N PRO A 400 0.78 -13.37 -20.41
CA PRO A 400 1.41 -12.05 -20.42
C PRO A 400 2.70 -11.96 -19.58
N ALA A 401 3.33 -13.09 -19.20
CA ALA A 401 4.50 -13.09 -18.31
C ALA A 401 5.67 -12.23 -18.82
N ASN A 402 5.87 -12.15 -20.14
CA ASN A 402 6.88 -11.27 -20.74
C ASN A 402 6.67 -9.80 -20.31
N GLY A 403 5.44 -9.28 -20.48
CA GLY A 403 5.09 -7.94 -20.06
C GLY A 403 5.17 -7.75 -18.56
N ILE A 404 4.75 -8.75 -17.77
CA ILE A 404 4.83 -8.70 -16.31
C ILE A 404 6.29 -8.54 -15.86
N LEU A 405 7.20 -9.36 -16.38
CA LEU A 405 8.62 -9.27 -16.03
C LEU A 405 9.27 -7.99 -16.54
N ALA A 406 8.84 -7.46 -17.69
CA ALA A 406 9.29 -6.15 -18.15
C ALA A 406 8.85 -5.02 -17.20
N GLU A 407 7.61 -5.03 -16.72
CA GLU A 407 7.14 -4.07 -15.70
C GLU A 407 7.96 -4.18 -14.40
N MET A 408 8.20 -5.39 -13.92
CA MET A 408 9.01 -5.64 -12.73
C MET A 408 10.49 -5.28 -12.90
N SER A 409 11.00 -5.27 -14.14
CA SER A 409 12.36 -4.85 -14.49
C SER A 409 12.49 -3.35 -14.70
N ASN A 410 11.44 -2.69 -15.20
CA ASN A 410 11.43 -1.24 -15.42
C ASN A 410 11.16 -0.46 -14.13
N ASN A 411 10.50 -1.10 -13.16
CA ASN A 411 10.23 -0.50 -11.86
C ASN A 411 10.63 -1.45 -10.72
N ASP A 412 11.79 -1.17 -10.13
CA ASP A 412 12.36 -2.01 -9.09
C ASP A 412 11.53 -2.06 -7.80
N SER A 413 10.63 -1.10 -7.56
CA SER A 413 9.74 -1.13 -6.41
C SER A 413 8.66 -2.20 -6.52
N ILE A 414 8.35 -2.73 -7.72
CA ILE A 414 7.36 -3.79 -7.87
C ILE A 414 7.96 -5.11 -7.40
N GLY A 415 7.44 -5.63 -6.28
CA GLY A 415 7.86 -6.89 -5.69
C GLY A 415 6.87 -8.03 -5.86
N LEU A 416 5.62 -7.73 -6.26
CA LEU A 416 4.55 -8.72 -6.39
C LEU A 416 3.59 -8.35 -7.52
N VAL A 417 3.20 -9.33 -8.32
CA VAL A 417 2.13 -9.21 -9.32
C VAL A 417 1.13 -10.33 -9.11
N ILE A 418 -0.14 -9.95 -8.95
CA ILE A 418 -1.28 -10.85 -8.73
C ILE A 418 -2.25 -10.78 -9.91
N ALA A 419 -3.13 -11.77 -10.05
CA ALA A 419 -4.23 -11.71 -11.01
C ALA A 419 -5.33 -10.74 -10.53
N ASP A 420 -6.04 -10.15 -11.48
CA ASP A 420 -7.35 -9.53 -11.22
C ASP A 420 -8.40 -10.59 -10.84
N ILE A 421 -9.59 -10.16 -10.44
CA ILE A 421 -10.67 -11.03 -9.94
C ILE A 421 -11.18 -11.93 -11.09
N PRO A 422 -11.04 -13.27 -10.97
CA PRO A 422 -11.64 -14.20 -11.93
C PRO A 422 -13.16 -14.08 -11.97
N SER A 423 -13.75 -14.32 -13.15
CA SER A 423 -15.18 -14.12 -13.40
C SER A 423 -16.08 -14.87 -12.42
N PHE A 424 -15.68 -16.07 -12.00
CA PHE A 424 -16.37 -16.89 -11.00
C PHE A 424 -16.68 -16.12 -9.70
N PHE A 425 -15.73 -15.33 -9.22
CA PHE A 425 -15.88 -14.57 -7.97
C PHE A 425 -16.74 -13.31 -8.14
N ARG A 426 -16.96 -12.86 -9.37
CA ARG A 426 -17.88 -11.75 -9.68
C ARG A 426 -19.35 -12.18 -9.58
N TYR A 427 -19.65 -13.46 -9.83
CA TYR A 427 -21.01 -14.02 -9.80
C TYR A 427 -21.38 -14.74 -8.50
N THR A 428 -20.46 -14.83 -7.53
CA THR A 428 -20.67 -15.54 -6.27
C THR A 428 -20.38 -14.65 -5.06
N LYS A 429 -21.18 -14.78 -4.01
CA LYS A 429 -21.00 -14.02 -2.76
C LYS A 429 -20.12 -14.81 -1.78
N ILE A 430 -18.85 -15.00 -2.14
CA ILE A 430 -17.85 -15.71 -1.31
C ILE A 430 -16.91 -14.72 -0.62
N VAL A 431 -16.57 -13.63 -1.29
CA VAL A 431 -15.69 -12.57 -0.75
C VAL A 431 -16.57 -11.44 -0.26
N ASP A 432 -17.00 -11.52 0.99
CA ASP A 432 -17.78 -10.51 1.68
C ASP A 432 -17.22 -10.26 3.09
N PRO A 433 -17.52 -9.11 3.73
CA PRO A 433 -16.87 -8.73 4.97
C PRO A 433 -17.01 -9.75 6.11
N TRP A 434 -18.13 -10.46 6.19
CA TRP A 434 -18.38 -11.43 7.26
C TRP A 434 -17.57 -12.71 7.07
N ASN A 435 -17.34 -13.09 5.81
CA ASN A 435 -16.53 -14.25 5.50
C ASN A 435 -15.04 -13.92 5.60
N GLU A 436 -14.61 -12.77 5.10
CA GLU A 436 -13.21 -12.33 5.12
C GLU A 436 -12.71 -12.08 6.55
N ASN A 437 -13.54 -11.53 7.44
CA ASN A 437 -13.16 -11.30 8.83
C ASN A 437 -12.76 -12.60 9.59
N ARG A 438 -13.22 -13.78 9.13
CA ARG A 438 -12.86 -15.06 9.73
C ARG A 438 -11.38 -15.43 9.57
N PHE A 439 -10.67 -14.81 8.63
CA PHE A 439 -9.23 -15.02 8.42
C PHE A 439 -8.37 -14.02 9.20
N ALA A 440 -8.95 -12.94 9.73
CA ALA A 440 -8.21 -11.80 10.27
C ALA A 440 -7.29 -12.19 11.44
N GLU A 441 -7.74 -13.06 12.34
CA GLU A 441 -6.95 -13.51 13.50
C GLU A 441 -5.72 -14.34 13.08
N ASP A 442 -5.89 -15.26 12.12
CA ASP A 442 -4.76 -16.02 11.57
C ASP A 442 -3.77 -15.10 10.83
N MET A 443 -4.28 -14.08 10.12
CA MET A 443 -3.43 -13.07 9.47
C MET A 443 -2.68 -12.21 10.50
N ASN A 444 -3.32 -11.79 11.60
CA ASN A 444 -2.67 -11.07 12.69
C ASN A 444 -1.57 -11.92 13.33
N SER A 445 -1.84 -13.21 13.60
CA SER A 445 -0.85 -14.16 14.12
C SER A 445 0.36 -14.31 13.19
N LEU A 446 0.13 -14.46 11.88
CA LEU A 446 1.20 -14.48 10.88
C LEU A 446 2.01 -13.18 10.88
N TRP A 447 1.33 -12.03 10.94
CA TRP A 447 1.95 -10.70 10.93
C TRP A 447 2.87 -10.48 12.14
N GLU A 448 2.40 -10.80 13.33
CA GLU A 448 3.17 -10.71 14.57
C GLU A 448 4.42 -11.60 14.53
N ARG A 449 4.29 -12.83 14.02
CA ARG A 449 5.41 -13.77 13.87
C ARG A 449 6.48 -13.26 12.91
N MET A 450 6.09 -12.61 11.81
CA MET A 450 7.02 -12.07 10.80
C MET A 450 7.77 -10.81 11.26
N LYS A 451 7.30 -10.11 12.32
CA LYS A 451 7.96 -8.92 12.91
C LYS A 451 8.34 -7.85 11.88
N LEU A 452 7.40 -7.49 11.01
CA LEU A 452 7.62 -6.64 9.83
C LEU A 452 7.85 -5.15 10.12
N GLY A 453 7.97 -4.73 11.37
CA GLY A 453 8.23 -3.33 11.74
C GLY A 453 7.12 -2.34 11.40
N ARG A 454 5.93 -2.83 11.03
CA ARG A 454 4.74 -2.03 10.74
C ARG A 454 3.55 -2.54 11.55
N GLU A 455 2.80 -1.62 12.14
CA GLU A 455 1.58 -1.95 12.87
C GLU A 455 0.42 -2.14 11.90
N LEU A 456 -0.30 -3.24 12.06
CA LEU A 456 -1.46 -3.60 11.25
C LEU A 456 -2.42 -4.43 12.09
N ASP A 457 -3.71 -4.25 11.85
CA ASP A 457 -4.77 -5.02 12.50
C ASP A 457 -5.83 -5.37 11.46
N PHE A 458 -5.84 -6.63 11.02
CA PHE A 458 -6.73 -7.11 9.97
C PHE A 458 -8.19 -7.17 10.42
N THR A 459 -8.48 -7.14 11.73
CA THR A 459 -9.87 -7.14 12.23
C THR A 459 -10.58 -5.81 11.99
N LYS A 460 -9.82 -4.74 11.70
CA LYS A 460 -10.33 -3.40 11.36
C LYS A 460 -10.57 -3.19 9.87
N MET A 461 -10.37 -4.22 9.06
CA MET A 461 -10.58 -4.17 7.61
C MET A 461 -11.84 -4.93 7.22
N ASP A 462 -12.54 -4.43 6.19
CA ASP A 462 -13.75 -5.07 5.68
C ASP A 462 -13.42 -6.25 4.76
N THR A 463 -12.51 -6.05 3.80
CA THR A 463 -12.11 -7.08 2.82
C THR A 463 -10.63 -6.94 2.48
N PHE A 464 -10.05 -8.00 1.91
CA PHE A 464 -8.64 -8.05 1.52
C PHE A 464 -8.48 -8.15 0.01
N ILE A 465 -7.38 -7.58 -0.50
CA ILE A 465 -6.90 -7.85 -1.86
C ILE A 465 -6.03 -9.11 -1.80
N MET A 466 -6.35 -10.12 -2.61
CA MET A 466 -5.66 -11.42 -2.57
C MET A 466 -5.38 -11.93 -3.98
N SER A 467 -4.39 -12.82 -4.10
CA SER A 467 -4.17 -13.56 -5.34
C SER A 467 -5.14 -14.73 -5.41
N TYR A 468 -6.14 -14.67 -6.28
CA TYR A 468 -7.13 -15.75 -6.43
C TYR A 468 -6.46 -17.02 -6.96
N GLY A 469 -6.38 -18.05 -6.10
CA GLY A 469 -5.69 -19.28 -6.43
C GLY A 469 -4.18 -19.16 -6.28
N THR A 470 -3.66 -18.16 -5.56
CA THR A 470 -2.23 -18.02 -5.24
C THR A 470 -1.29 -18.00 -6.46
N PHE A 471 -1.79 -17.77 -7.69
CA PHE A 471 -0.92 -17.55 -8.84
C PHE A 471 -0.28 -16.17 -8.72
N ILE A 472 1.05 -16.11 -8.72
CA ILE A 472 1.78 -14.86 -8.48
C ILE A 472 3.11 -14.83 -9.23
N TRP A 473 3.56 -13.62 -9.56
CA TRP A 473 4.96 -13.33 -9.83
C TRP A 473 5.53 -12.48 -8.70
N PHE A 474 6.70 -12.79 -8.19
CA PHE A 474 7.27 -12.05 -7.06
C PHE A 474 8.80 -12.00 -7.08
N LYS A 475 9.36 -10.99 -6.41
CA LYS A 475 10.76 -10.95 -5.99
C LYS A 475 10.88 -11.68 -4.67
N TYR A 476 11.89 -12.54 -4.49
CA TYR A 476 12.04 -13.31 -3.26
C TYR A 476 12.05 -12.42 -2.01
N ASP A 477 12.80 -11.31 -2.05
CA ASP A 477 12.90 -10.36 -0.94
C ASP A 477 11.57 -9.71 -0.54
N ALA A 478 10.61 -9.59 -1.47
CA ALA A 478 9.30 -9.03 -1.16
C ALA A 478 8.48 -9.93 -0.23
N LEU A 479 8.67 -11.25 -0.31
CA LEU A 479 7.93 -12.25 0.48
C LEU A 479 8.84 -13.03 1.45
N LYS A 480 10.12 -12.69 1.55
CA LYS A 480 11.12 -13.40 2.36
C LYS A 480 10.67 -13.72 3.80
N PRO A 481 10.01 -12.81 4.55
CA PRO A 481 9.54 -13.12 5.90
C PRO A 481 8.58 -14.31 5.97
N LEU A 482 7.77 -14.54 4.92
CA LEU A 482 6.89 -15.72 4.85
C LEU A 482 7.69 -17.02 4.71
N PHE A 483 8.75 -17.00 3.90
CA PHE A 483 9.69 -18.13 3.77
C PHE A 483 10.53 -18.37 5.04
N GLU A 484 10.66 -17.37 5.90
CA GLU A 484 11.41 -17.44 7.17
C GLU A 484 10.56 -17.86 8.38
N LEU A 485 9.24 -17.87 8.24
CA LEU A 485 8.30 -18.21 9.30
C LEU A 485 8.36 -19.68 9.75
N ASP A 486 9.00 -20.54 8.94
CA ASP A 486 9.18 -21.99 9.14
C ASP A 486 7.90 -22.67 9.66
N ILE A 487 6.83 -22.60 8.85
CA ILE A 487 5.53 -23.18 9.18
C ILE A 487 5.68 -24.68 9.38
N GLN A 488 5.37 -25.15 10.58
CA GLN A 488 5.54 -26.55 10.93
C GLN A 488 4.40 -27.42 10.35
N ASP A 489 4.71 -28.69 10.07
CA ASP A 489 3.75 -29.64 9.46
C ASP A 489 2.50 -29.91 10.32
N ASP A 490 2.54 -29.63 11.61
CA ASP A 490 1.42 -29.76 12.56
C ASP A 490 0.52 -28.52 12.62
N GLU A 491 1.03 -27.35 12.25
CA GLU A 491 0.23 -26.11 12.06
C GLU A 491 -0.66 -26.20 10.81
N ILE A 492 -0.28 -27.05 9.85
CA ILE A 492 -1.03 -27.26 8.62
C ILE A 492 -2.17 -28.27 8.86
N PRO A 493 -3.44 -27.86 8.71
CA PRO A 493 -4.55 -28.76 8.95
C PRO A 493 -4.51 -29.96 7.97
N SER A 494 -4.92 -31.13 8.47
CA SER A 494 -5.00 -32.34 7.64
C SER A 494 -6.16 -32.27 6.67
N GLU A 495 -6.02 -32.92 5.51
CA GLU A 495 -7.11 -33.02 4.53
C GLU A 495 -8.24 -33.97 5.02
N PRO A 496 -9.52 -33.69 4.72
CA PRO A 496 -10.04 -32.55 3.97
C PRO A 496 -9.91 -31.24 4.77
N LEU A 497 -9.33 -30.21 4.15
CA LEU A 497 -9.12 -28.93 4.81
C LEU A 497 -10.44 -28.32 5.30
N PRO A 498 -10.50 -27.80 6.54
CA PRO A 498 -11.61 -26.99 7.00
C PRO A 498 -11.84 -25.77 6.09
N GLN A 499 -13.06 -25.24 6.11
CA GLN A 499 -13.28 -23.87 5.65
C GLN A 499 -12.56 -22.94 6.65
N HIS A 500 -11.74 -22.01 6.14
CA HIS A 500 -10.92 -21.09 6.94
C HIS A 500 -9.68 -21.74 7.58
N THR A 501 -8.51 -21.53 6.98
CA THR A 501 -7.24 -22.11 7.45
C THR A 501 -6.10 -21.13 7.21
N ILE A 502 -4.98 -21.33 7.90
CA ILE A 502 -3.72 -20.58 7.72
C ILE A 502 -3.30 -20.43 6.26
N LEU A 503 -3.57 -21.42 5.40
CA LEU A 503 -3.23 -21.37 3.97
C LEU A 503 -4.03 -20.27 3.23
N HIS A 504 -5.31 -20.09 3.57
CA HIS A 504 -6.15 -19.04 3.01
C HIS A 504 -5.76 -17.66 3.55
N SER A 505 -5.28 -17.61 4.79
CA SER A 505 -4.73 -16.38 5.39
C SER A 505 -3.43 -15.97 4.69
N ILE A 506 -2.59 -16.94 4.29
CA ILE A 506 -1.38 -16.68 3.49
C ILE A 506 -1.75 -16.08 2.13
N GLU A 507 -2.77 -16.58 1.45
CA GLU A 507 -3.23 -16.04 0.16
C GLU A 507 -3.63 -14.54 0.24
N ARG A 508 -4.20 -14.13 1.38
CA ARG A 508 -4.67 -12.75 1.64
C ARG A 508 -3.58 -11.81 2.13
N ILE A 509 -2.50 -12.32 2.72
CA ILE A 509 -1.51 -11.49 3.40
C ILE A 509 -0.34 -11.06 2.50
N LEU A 510 -0.17 -11.68 1.32
CA LEU A 510 1.02 -11.51 0.46
C LEU A 510 1.35 -10.05 0.12
N MET A 511 0.35 -9.27 -0.27
CA MET A 511 0.56 -7.87 -0.65
C MET A 511 0.89 -6.97 0.55
N TYR A 512 0.43 -7.32 1.76
CA TYR A 512 0.79 -6.60 2.99
C TYR A 512 2.23 -6.92 3.39
N ILE A 513 2.69 -8.16 3.17
CA ILE A 513 4.09 -8.54 3.36
C ILE A 513 4.99 -7.77 2.40
N ALA A 514 4.65 -7.77 1.09
CA ALA A 514 5.40 -7.02 0.08
C ALA A 514 5.49 -5.53 0.45
N TRP A 515 4.35 -4.93 0.81
CA TRP A 515 4.27 -3.55 1.28
C TRP A 515 5.14 -3.28 2.50
N ALA A 516 5.13 -4.17 3.49
CA ALA A 516 5.93 -3.97 4.70
C ALA A 516 7.44 -4.00 4.44
N ASN A 517 7.87 -4.82 3.47
CA ASN A 517 9.25 -4.89 3.00
C ASN A 517 9.63 -3.76 2.01
N GLY A 518 8.76 -2.76 1.83
CA GLY A 518 9.04 -1.61 0.97
C GLY A 518 8.80 -1.86 -0.53
N TYR A 519 8.14 -2.96 -0.89
CA TYR A 519 7.74 -3.24 -2.25
C TYR A 519 6.28 -2.88 -2.51
N ASP A 520 5.98 -2.53 -3.74
CA ASP A 520 4.63 -2.35 -4.26
C ASP A 520 4.14 -3.64 -4.94
N TYR A 521 2.82 -3.76 -5.08
CA TYR A 521 2.17 -4.82 -5.84
C TYR A 521 1.44 -4.27 -7.07
N ARG A 522 1.29 -5.10 -8.10
CA ARG A 522 0.46 -4.81 -9.28
C ARG A 522 -0.60 -5.89 -9.50
N ILE A 523 -1.68 -5.50 -10.17
CA ILE A 523 -2.79 -6.38 -10.54
C ILE A 523 -2.73 -6.55 -12.06
N SER A 524 -2.50 -7.76 -12.54
CA SER A 524 -2.56 -8.06 -13.96
C SER A 524 -4.01 -8.18 -14.41
N LYS A 525 -4.42 -7.26 -15.27
CA LYS A 525 -5.82 -7.03 -15.66
C LYS A 525 -6.49 -8.26 -16.27
N ALA A 526 -7.75 -8.48 -15.92
CA ALA A 526 -8.60 -9.44 -16.60
C ALA A 526 -8.90 -9.03 -18.06
N ASN A 527 -8.80 -9.99 -19.00
CA ASN A 527 -9.07 -9.76 -20.42
C ASN A 527 -10.56 -9.86 -20.81
N PHE A 528 -11.45 -9.79 -19.83
CA PHE A 528 -12.91 -9.79 -20.02
C PHE A 528 -13.55 -8.59 -19.33
N TYR A 529 -14.72 -8.17 -19.83
CA TYR A 529 -15.51 -7.11 -19.21
C TYR A 529 -16.76 -7.70 -18.54
N ILE A 530 -16.85 -7.54 -17.23
CA ILE A 530 -18.08 -7.78 -16.46
C ILE A 530 -18.51 -6.45 -15.87
N SER A 531 -19.74 -6.05 -16.17
CA SER A 531 -20.33 -4.80 -15.68
C SER A 531 -20.27 -4.73 -14.15
N PRO A 532 -19.80 -3.61 -13.54
CA PRO A 532 -19.81 -3.43 -12.09
C PRO A 532 -21.21 -3.56 -11.44
N PHE A 533 -22.28 -3.45 -12.24
CA PHE A 533 -23.63 -3.77 -11.77
C PHE A 533 -23.79 -5.22 -11.31
N VAL A 534 -22.98 -6.16 -11.82
CA VAL A 534 -22.96 -7.55 -11.35
C VAL A 534 -22.49 -7.60 -9.90
N ASP A 535 -21.37 -6.98 -9.57
CA ASP A 535 -20.87 -6.92 -8.18
C ASP A 535 -21.85 -6.21 -7.27
N ASN A 536 -22.42 -5.10 -7.74
CA ASN A 536 -23.44 -4.38 -6.99
C ASN A 536 -24.63 -5.28 -6.66
N LYS A 537 -25.09 -6.13 -7.60
CA LYS A 537 -26.17 -7.08 -7.35
C LYS A 537 -25.75 -8.21 -6.41
N VAL A 538 -24.59 -8.82 -6.63
CA VAL A 538 -24.13 -10.01 -5.89
C VAL A 538 -23.75 -9.66 -4.45
N LEU A 539 -23.01 -8.58 -4.22
CA LEU A 539 -22.57 -8.18 -2.88
C LEU A 539 -23.73 -7.67 -2.01
N ASN A 540 -24.76 -7.06 -2.62
CA ASN A 540 -25.95 -6.58 -1.93
C ASN A 540 -27.08 -7.63 -1.85
N ILE A 541 -26.82 -8.91 -2.14
CA ILE A 541 -27.81 -9.96 -1.88
C ILE A 541 -28.09 -10.00 -0.39
N ARG A 542 -29.37 -9.79 -0.05
CA ARG A 542 -29.91 -9.80 1.31
C ARG A 542 -29.91 -11.22 1.89
N PRO A 543 -29.17 -11.49 2.98
CA PRO A 543 -29.09 -12.82 3.57
C PRO A 543 -30.45 -13.41 3.96
N ASP A 544 -31.38 -12.56 4.40
CA ASP A 544 -32.76 -12.91 4.77
C ASP A 544 -33.65 -13.31 3.58
N THR A 545 -33.23 -12.99 2.35
CA THR A 545 -33.94 -13.36 1.12
C THR A 545 -33.35 -14.57 0.41
N LEU A 546 -32.20 -15.06 0.88
CA LEU A 546 -31.62 -16.31 0.42
C LEU A 546 -32.22 -17.46 1.24
N PRO A 547 -32.46 -18.64 0.64
CA PRO A 547 -32.64 -19.84 1.44
C PRO A 547 -31.43 -19.98 2.39
N ASN A 548 -31.63 -20.51 3.61
CA ASN A 548 -30.62 -20.62 4.70
C ASN A 548 -29.37 -21.46 4.34
N THR A 549 -29.15 -21.72 3.06
CA THR A 549 -28.04 -22.45 2.46
C THR A 549 -27.60 -21.72 1.21
N TYR A 550 -26.29 -21.52 1.04
CA TYR A 550 -25.64 -20.89 -0.14
C TYR A 550 -25.92 -21.60 -1.48
N VAL A 551 -26.71 -22.68 -1.45
CA VAL A 551 -27.21 -23.42 -2.58
C VAL A 551 -28.74 -23.43 -2.48
N ASN A 552 -29.42 -22.92 -3.50
CA ASN A 552 -30.87 -23.02 -3.61
C ASN A 552 -31.24 -24.46 -4.02
N PHE A 553 -31.63 -25.28 -3.04
CA PHE A 553 -31.97 -26.69 -3.25
C PHE A 553 -33.23 -26.91 -4.11
N ASP A 554 -34.07 -25.89 -4.28
CA ASP A 554 -35.24 -25.97 -5.17
C ASP A 554 -34.80 -26.07 -6.64
N ASN A 555 -33.62 -25.54 -6.98
CA ASN A 555 -33.04 -25.63 -8.32
C ASN A 555 -32.16 -26.87 -8.55
N ILE A 556 -31.97 -27.72 -7.52
CA ILE A 556 -31.16 -28.96 -7.58
C ILE A 556 -32.00 -30.18 -7.18
N GLY A 557 -33.25 -30.21 -7.62
CA GLY A 557 -34.13 -31.38 -7.47
C GLY A 557 -34.79 -31.54 -6.08
N GLY A 558 -34.84 -30.49 -5.27
CA GLY A 558 -35.55 -30.48 -3.99
C GLY A 558 -34.97 -31.46 -2.96
N ILE A 559 -35.84 -32.06 -2.16
CA ILE A 559 -35.50 -32.91 -0.99
C ILE A 559 -34.56 -34.09 -1.37
N THR A 560 -34.66 -34.62 -2.59
CA THR A 560 -33.78 -35.71 -3.08
C THR A 560 -32.38 -35.22 -3.46
N GLY A 561 -32.22 -33.96 -3.87
CA GLY A 561 -30.91 -33.31 -4.08
C GLY A 561 -30.22 -32.98 -2.76
N ALA A 562 -30.97 -32.49 -1.77
CA ALA A 562 -30.49 -32.25 -0.41
C ALA A 562 -29.96 -33.53 0.25
N LEU A 563 -30.66 -34.67 0.09
CA LEU A 563 -30.22 -35.97 0.59
C LEU A 563 -28.92 -36.47 -0.09
N LYS A 564 -28.72 -36.21 -1.39
CA LYS A 564 -27.46 -36.57 -2.09
C LYS A 564 -26.27 -35.72 -1.65
N TYR A 565 -26.49 -34.43 -1.35
CA TYR A 565 -25.45 -33.53 -0.85
C TYR A 565 -25.08 -33.83 0.61
N ILE A 566 -26.07 -34.12 1.47
CA ILE A 566 -25.87 -34.56 2.86
C ILE A 566 -25.22 -35.95 2.92
N TYR A 567 -25.38 -36.80 1.90
CA TYR A 567 -24.68 -38.09 1.85
C TYR A 567 -23.24 -37.98 1.31
N ARG A 568 -22.96 -37.01 0.41
CA ARG A 568 -21.63 -36.84 -0.21
C ARG A 568 -20.71 -35.80 0.45
N GLY A 569 -21.24 -34.78 1.14
CA GLY A 569 -20.45 -33.69 1.74
C GLY A 569 -19.98 -33.95 3.19
N PRO A 570 -20.83 -34.42 4.13
CA PRO A 570 -20.44 -34.63 5.54
C PRO A 570 -20.63 -36.06 6.08
N GLY A 571 -21.13 -37.02 5.30
CA GLY A 571 -21.37 -38.40 5.75
C GLY A 571 -20.12 -39.15 6.25
N SER A 572 -18.93 -38.72 5.83
CA SER A 572 -17.63 -39.24 6.29
C SER A 572 -17.23 -38.71 7.67
N ALA A 573 -17.58 -37.46 8.01
CA ALA A 573 -17.26 -36.82 9.28
C ALA A 573 -18.05 -37.44 10.45
N ILE A 574 -19.34 -37.69 10.27
CA ILE A 574 -20.18 -38.34 11.30
C ILE A 574 -19.74 -39.79 11.53
N LYS A 575 -19.40 -40.53 10.46
CA LYS A 575 -18.91 -41.92 10.58
C LYS A 575 -17.54 -42.00 11.25
N TYR A 576 -16.69 -41.00 11.03
CA TYR A 576 -15.40 -40.84 11.71
C TYR A 576 -15.56 -40.47 13.18
N ILE A 577 -16.43 -39.51 13.52
CA ILE A 577 -16.71 -39.11 14.92
C ILE A 577 -17.31 -40.28 15.70
N ILE A 578 -18.25 -41.03 15.12
CA ILE A 578 -18.84 -42.22 15.77
C ILE A 578 -17.79 -43.32 15.94
N ARG A 579 -16.97 -43.63 14.92
CA ARG A 579 -15.88 -44.62 15.03
C ARG A 579 -14.84 -44.23 16.07
N THR A 580 -14.47 -42.95 16.14
CA THR A 580 -13.43 -42.44 17.05
C THR A 580 -13.93 -42.41 18.50
N THR A 581 -15.20 -42.08 18.71
CA THR A 581 -15.86 -42.08 20.03
C THR A 581 -16.01 -43.52 20.56
N ILE A 582 -16.41 -44.47 19.71
CA ILE A 582 -16.50 -45.91 20.07
C ILE A 582 -15.11 -46.49 20.38
N LYS A 583 -14.06 -46.12 19.64
CA LYS A 583 -12.67 -46.55 19.92
C LYS A 583 -12.16 -46.00 21.26
N ARG A 584 -12.44 -44.74 21.58
CA ARG A 584 -12.09 -44.11 22.88
C ARG A 584 -12.85 -44.71 24.07
N MET A 585 -14.11 -45.11 23.89
CA MET A 585 -14.87 -45.80 24.94
C MET A 585 -14.37 -47.24 25.19
N LYS A 586 -14.01 -47.99 24.15
CA LYS A 586 -13.41 -49.34 24.30
C LYS A 586 -12.03 -49.31 24.98
N LEU A 587 -11.21 -48.29 24.71
CA LEU A 587 -9.91 -48.11 25.36
C LEU A 587 -10.01 -47.65 26.83
N LYS A 588 -11.09 -46.97 27.23
CA LYS A 588 -11.36 -46.60 28.63
C LYS A 588 -11.86 -47.77 29.47
N ASN A 589 -12.61 -48.71 28.88
CA ASN A 589 -13.12 -49.88 29.60
C ASN A 589 -12.07 -51.00 29.78
N ASN A 590 -11.04 -51.08 28.92
CA ASN A 590 -9.93 -52.04 29.09
C ASN A 590 -8.81 -51.57 30.05
N LYS A 591 -8.96 -50.40 30.69
CA LYS A 591 -8.02 -49.90 31.73
C LYS A 591 -8.62 -49.90 33.14
N LYS A 592 -9.80 -50.51 33.34
CA LYS A 592 -10.46 -50.68 34.64
C LYS A 592 -10.88 -52.14 34.93
N SER A 593 -10.22 -53.11 34.31
CA SER A 593 -10.30 -54.53 34.69
C SER A 593 -8.94 -55.01 35.15
#